data_AF-A0A1Y1MZS5-F1
#
_entry.id   AF-A0A1Y1MZS5-F1
#
_cell.length_a   1.000
_cell.length_b   1.000
_cell.length_c   1.000
_cell.angle_alpha   90.00
_cell.angle_beta   90.00
_cell.angle_gamma   90.00
#
_symmetry.space_group_name_H-M   'P 1'
#
loop_
_entity.id
_entity.type
_entity.pdbx_description
1 polymer ?
#
loop_
_entity_poly.entity_id
_entity_poly.type
_entity_poly.pdbx_seq_one_letter_code
_entity_poly.pdbx_strand_id
1 'polypeptide(L)'
;MSSQFTIPIKFGPDGCQVNLGDRICRETETLAIIQEFNRTYQAKLREIGNIGGGDNLQRRVNLQQDWIRDLTQQNEMLVKIVESLEKEAADKVALLAKKLETSTLSSEKRIRLLESDVRSLVEVIKRARDENRWSANGLKFFTVNPDTFLLKCECSLIPPTPPERQDNVSLKITDSLHRRVKKGSDSKLRVILEVVEQKTNDL
;
A
#
# COMPACT_ATOMS: atom_id res chain seq x y z
N MET A 1 9.79 13.43 -9.48
CA MET A 1 11.12 12.84 -9.24
C MET A 1 11.01 11.34 -9.51
N SER A 2 11.25 10.92 -10.75
CA SER A 2 11.19 9.50 -11.13
C SER A 2 12.58 8.91 -10.96
N SER A 3 12.78 8.14 -9.89
CA SER A 3 14.03 7.41 -9.66
C SER A 3 14.05 6.20 -10.60
N GLN A 4 14.78 6.30 -11.72
CA GLN A 4 15.07 5.15 -12.57
C GLN A 4 16.03 4.22 -11.80
N PHE A 5 15.51 3.08 -11.34
CA PHE A 5 16.34 1.98 -10.88
C PHE A 5 16.94 1.28 -12.11
N THR A 6 18.10 1.77 -12.56
CA THR A 6 18.89 1.09 -13.58
C THR A 6 19.76 0.07 -12.87
N ILE A 7 19.47 -1.22 -13.02
CA ILE A 7 20.40 -2.29 -12.64
C ILE A 7 21.49 -2.30 -13.71
N PRO A 8 22.75 -1.96 -13.39
CA PRO A 8 23.80 -1.95 -14.38
C PRO A 8 24.27 -3.39 -14.62
N ILE A 9 23.67 -4.08 -15.59
CA ILE A 9 24.21 -5.34 -16.08
C ILE A 9 25.40 -4.97 -16.98
N LYS A 10 26.60 -4.95 -16.41
CA LYS A 10 27.84 -4.78 -17.17
C LYS A 10 28.31 -6.15 -17.66
N PHE A 11 28.18 -6.40 -18.95
CA PHE A 11 28.93 -7.47 -19.62
C PHE A 11 30.30 -6.92 -20.00
N GLY A 12 31.31 -7.20 -19.16
CA GLY A 12 32.72 -6.88 -19.40
C GLY A 12 33.54 -8.14 -19.68
N PRO A 13 34.84 -8.01 -20.01
CA PRO A 13 35.74 -9.14 -20.25
C PRO A 13 35.88 -10.10 -19.04
N ASP A 14 35.42 -9.69 -17.85
CA ASP A 14 35.44 -10.47 -16.61
C ASP A 14 34.18 -11.34 -16.40
N GLY A 15 33.26 -11.40 -17.37
CA GLY A 15 32.04 -12.21 -17.30
C GLY A 15 30.93 -11.62 -16.41
N CYS A 16 29.86 -12.40 -16.22
CA CYS A 16 28.68 -11.97 -15.46
C CYS A 16 28.97 -11.85 -13.95
N GLN A 17 29.19 -10.63 -13.45
CA GLN A 17 29.48 -10.33 -12.03
C GLN A 17 28.23 -10.34 -11.12
N VAL A 18 27.22 -11.14 -11.44
CA VAL A 18 25.97 -11.17 -10.67
C VAL A 18 26.12 -12.16 -9.51
N ASN A 19 26.24 -11.63 -8.29
CA ASN A 19 26.16 -12.42 -7.06
C ASN A 19 24.69 -12.85 -6.81
N LEU A 20 24.33 -14.05 -7.27
CA LEU A 20 23.04 -14.71 -7.02
C LEU A 20 23.08 -15.52 -5.69
N GLY A 21 23.55 -14.91 -4.60
CA GLY A 21 23.78 -15.64 -3.34
C GLY A 21 24.90 -16.69 -3.45
N ASP A 22 24.71 -17.87 -2.86
CA ASP A 22 25.72 -18.95 -2.70
C ASP A 22 26.14 -19.66 -4.01
N ARG A 23 25.86 -19.07 -5.18
CA ARG A 23 26.29 -19.57 -6.49
C ARG A 23 26.93 -18.45 -7.29
N ILE A 24 28.24 -18.57 -7.45
CA ILE A 24 29.06 -17.74 -8.35
C ILE A 24 28.76 -18.15 -9.80
N CYS A 25 28.63 -17.16 -10.70
CA CYS A 25 28.47 -17.41 -12.12
C CYS A 25 29.71 -18.16 -12.65
N ARG A 26 29.50 -19.37 -13.19
CA ARG A 26 30.55 -20.33 -13.58
C ARG A 26 31.01 -20.16 -15.04
N GLU A 27 30.89 -18.97 -15.60
CA GLU A 27 31.16 -18.70 -17.02
C GLU A 27 32.64 -18.98 -17.41
N THR A 28 33.57 -18.87 -16.44
CA THR A 28 34.99 -19.18 -16.61
C THR A 28 35.29 -20.66 -16.88
N GLU A 29 34.40 -21.59 -16.50
CA GLU A 29 34.59 -23.02 -16.77
C GLU A 29 34.39 -23.36 -18.26
N THR A 30 33.48 -22.67 -18.94
CA THR A 30 33.24 -22.84 -20.39
C THR A 30 34.44 -22.38 -21.21
N LEU A 31 35.11 -21.31 -20.79
CA LEU A 31 36.35 -20.83 -21.43
C LEU A 31 37.51 -21.82 -21.25
N ALA A 32 37.59 -22.50 -20.11
CA ALA A 32 38.60 -23.54 -19.87
C ALA A 32 38.43 -24.73 -20.84
N ILE A 33 37.18 -25.11 -21.14
CA ILE A 33 36.88 -26.18 -22.10
C ILE A 33 37.42 -25.84 -23.50
N ILE A 34 37.22 -24.61 -23.99
CA ILE A 34 37.75 -24.17 -25.30
C ILE A 34 39.28 -24.24 -25.35
N GLN A 35 39.96 -23.88 -24.26
CA GLN A 35 41.42 -23.97 -24.17
C GLN A 35 41.91 -25.43 -24.25
N GLU A 36 41.22 -26.36 -23.60
CA GLU A 36 41.52 -27.79 -23.68
C GLU A 36 41.30 -28.37 -25.09
N PHE A 37 40.23 -27.94 -25.77
CA PHE A 37 39.97 -28.29 -27.16
C PHE A 37 41.14 -27.85 -28.05
N ASN A 38 41.58 -26.58 -27.94
CA ASN A 38 42.70 -26.05 -28.73
C ASN A 38 44.01 -26.81 -28.45
N ARG A 39 44.28 -27.13 -27.18
CA ARG A 39 45.45 -27.91 -26.77
C ARG A 39 45.43 -29.32 -27.40
N THR A 40 44.28 -29.97 -27.41
CA THR A 40 44.10 -31.32 -27.97
C THR A 40 44.29 -31.33 -29.48
N TYR A 41 43.74 -30.34 -30.18
CA TYR A 41 43.94 -30.19 -31.62
C TYR A 41 45.41 -29.97 -31.99
N GLN A 42 46.09 -29.07 -31.29
CA GLN A 42 47.52 -28.83 -31.50
C GLN A 42 48.37 -30.07 -31.20
N ALA A 43 47.99 -30.88 -30.20
CA ALA A 43 48.67 -32.13 -29.90
C ALA A 43 48.54 -33.14 -31.06
N LYS A 44 47.32 -33.35 -31.58
CA LYS A 44 47.07 -34.24 -32.73
C LYS A 44 47.78 -33.78 -34.02
N LEU A 45 47.85 -32.47 -34.25
CA LEU A 45 48.61 -31.90 -35.37
C LEU A 45 50.11 -32.20 -35.28
N ARG A 46 50.70 -32.08 -34.09
CA ARG A 46 52.11 -32.41 -33.86
C ARG A 46 52.37 -33.90 -34.07
N GLU A 47 51.45 -34.75 -33.64
CA GLU A 47 51.53 -36.20 -33.83
C GLU A 47 51.51 -36.60 -35.31
N ILE A 48 50.59 -36.04 -36.10
CA ILE A 48 50.56 -36.26 -37.56
C ILE A 48 51.82 -35.72 -38.24
N GLY A 49 52.36 -34.59 -37.76
CA GLY A 49 53.63 -34.03 -38.24
C GLY A 49 54.84 -34.95 -38.00
N ASN A 50 54.89 -35.61 -36.83
CA ASN A 50 56.00 -36.47 -36.42
C ASN A 50 56.00 -37.86 -37.10
N ILE A 51 54.83 -38.37 -37.50
CA ILE A 51 54.69 -39.74 -38.05
C ILE A 51 55.25 -39.88 -39.47
N GLY A 52 55.36 -38.79 -40.25
CA GLY A 52 56.06 -38.75 -41.55
C GLY A 52 55.67 -39.84 -42.58
N GLY A 53 54.91 -39.51 -43.62
CA GLY A 53 54.55 -40.47 -44.68
C GLY A 53 53.67 -39.89 -45.79
N GLY A 54 53.44 -40.66 -46.86
CA GLY A 54 52.73 -40.22 -48.07
C GLY A 54 51.29 -39.76 -47.87
N ASP A 55 50.66 -40.12 -46.74
CA ASP A 55 49.27 -39.80 -46.40
C ASP A 55 49.14 -38.67 -45.33
N ASN A 56 50.25 -38.00 -44.99
CA ASN A 56 50.28 -36.96 -43.95
C ASN A 56 49.33 -35.78 -44.29
N LEU A 57 49.33 -35.33 -45.55
CA LEU A 57 48.47 -34.23 -45.98
C LEU A 57 46.98 -34.58 -45.81
N GLN A 58 46.57 -35.78 -46.21
CA GLN A 58 45.18 -36.24 -46.09
C GLN A 58 44.75 -36.30 -44.62
N ARG A 59 45.61 -36.82 -43.73
CA ARG A 59 45.32 -36.87 -42.29
C ARG A 59 45.18 -35.49 -41.66
N ARG A 60 45.99 -34.51 -42.08
CA ARG A 60 45.87 -33.11 -41.64
C ARG A 60 44.57 -32.48 -42.13
N VAL A 61 44.19 -32.72 -43.38
CA VAL A 61 42.93 -32.23 -43.96
C VAL A 61 41.73 -32.82 -43.23
N ASN A 62 41.73 -34.14 -42.96
CA ASN A 62 40.66 -34.79 -42.22
C ASN A 62 40.52 -34.23 -40.80
N LEU A 63 41.63 -34.04 -40.08
CA LEU A 63 41.63 -33.45 -38.75
C LEU A 63 41.11 -32.00 -38.76
N GLN A 64 41.45 -31.21 -39.77
CA GLN A 64 40.92 -29.86 -39.95
C GLN A 64 39.42 -29.87 -40.23
N GLN A 65 38.93 -30.80 -41.05
CA GLN A 65 37.50 -30.95 -41.34
C GLN A 65 36.71 -31.37 -40.09
N ASP A 66 37.24 -32.30 -39.29
CA ASP A 66 36.65 -32.70 -38.01
C ASP A 66 36.55 -31.51 -37.06
N TRP A 67 37.64 -30.75 -36.92
CA TRP A 67 37.68 -29.57 -36.07
C TRP A 67 36.69 -28.49 -36.51
N ILE A 68 36.59 -28.22 -37.81
CA ILE A 68 35.63 -27.24 -38.36
C ILE A 68 34.20 -27.69 -38.09
N ARG A 69 33.91 -28.99 -38.27
CA ARG A 69 32.59 -29.57 -37.98
C ARG A 69 32.22 -29.40 -36.52
N ASP A 70 33.12 -29.77 -35.60
CA ASP A 70 32.86 -29.68 -34.16
C ASP A 70 32.67 -28.22 -33.71
N LEU A 71 33.50 -27.30 -34.20
CA LEU A 71 33.34 -25.86 -33.93
C LEU A 71 32.02 -25.31 -34.48
N THR A 72 31.62 -25.74 -35.68
CA THR A 72 30.34 -25.31 -36.28
C THR A 72 29.18 -25.79 -35.41
N GLN A 73 29.20 -27.05 -34.98
CA GLN A 73 28.16 -27.62 -34.12
C GLN A 73 28.10 -26.93 -32.74
N GLN A 74 29.24 -26.61 -32.14
CA GLN A 74 29.30 -25.87 -30.88
C GLN A 74 28.73 -24.45 -31.03
N ASN A 75 29.09 -23.75 -32.11
CA ASN A 75 28.56 -22.41 -32.39
C ASN A 75 27.04 -22.43 -32.60
N GLU A 76 26.51 -23.39 -33.35
CA GLU A 76 25.06 -23.56 -33.52
C GLU A 76 24.35 -23.83 -32.19
N MET A 77 24.95 -24.64 -31.31
CA MET A 77 24.41 -24.91 -29.98
C MET A 77 24.42 -23.65 -29.10
N LEU A 78 25.51 -22.89 -29.11
CA LEU A 78 25.61 -21.64 -28.35
C LEU A 78 24.57 -20.63 -28.80
N VAL A 79 24.36 -20.46 -30.11
CA VAL A 79 23.31 -19.58 -30.65
C VAL A 79 21.94 -20.00 -30.12
N LYS A 80 21.58 -21.29 -30.20
CA LYS A 80 20.28 -21.78 -29.69
C LYS A 80 20.10 -21.54 -28.19
N ILE A 81 21.15 -21.71 -27.40
CA ILE A 81 21.11 -21.45 -25.95
C ILE A 81 20.90 -19.96 -25.69
N VAL A 82 21.64 -19.09 -26.39
CA VAL A 82 21.51 -17.64 -26.25
C VAL A 82 20.11 -17.19 -26.65
N GLU A 83 19.59 -17.64 -27.79
CA GLU A 83 18.21 -17.35 -28.23
C GLU A 83 17.17 -17.78 -27.18
N SER A 84 17.35 -18.94 -26.57
CA SER A 84 16.47 -19.43 -25.50
C SER A 84 16.53 -18.53 -24.26
N LEU A 85 17.72 -18.09 -23.86
CA LEU A 85 17.92 -17.21 -22.70
C LEU A 85 17.36 -15.81 -22.96
N GLU A 86 17.58 -15.27 -24.15
CA GLU A 86 17.02 -13.99 -24.59
C GLU A 86 15.50 -14.02 -24.56
N LYS A 87 14.89 -15.10 -25.07
CA LYS A 87 13.44 -15.29 -25.02
C LYS A 87 12.92 -15.36 -23.59
N GLU A 88 13.56 -16.15 -22.73
CA GLU A 88 13.14 -16.27 -21.32
C GLU A 88 13.26 -14.93 -20.58
N ALA A 89 14.33 -14.18 -20.83
CA ALA A 89 14.50 -12.84 -20.26
C ALA A 89 13.42 -11.87 -20.76
N ALA A 90 13.11 -11.88 -22.06
CA ALA A 90 12.06 -11.07 -22.65
C ALA A 90 10.68 -11.39 -22.05
N ASP A 91 10.35 -12.68 -21.91
CA ASP A 91 9.09 -13.13 -21.32
C ASP A 91 8.95 -12.68 -19.85
N LYS A 92 10.04 -12.77 -19.07
CA LYS A 92 10.06 -12.28 -17.68
C LYS A 92 9.87 -10.78 -17.60
N VAL A 93 10.53 -10.01 -18.46
CA VAL A 93 10.38 -8.54 -18.51
C VAL A 93 8.95 -8.16 -18.90
N ALA A 94 8.37 -8.81 -19.91
CA ALA A 94 7.00 -8.56 -20.33
C ALA A 94 5.98 -8.86 -19.21
N LEU A 95 6.17 -9.98 -18.50
CA LEU A 95 5.32 -10.33 -17.35
C LEU A 95 5.43 -9.30 -16.23
N LEU A 96 6.65 -8.87 -15.89
CA LEU A 96 6.88 -7.88 -14.83
C LEU A 96 6.30 -6.51 -15.20
N ALA A 97 6.47 -6.07 -16.45
CA ALA A 97 5.88 -4.83 -16.95
C ALA A 97 4.34 -4.86 -16.82
N LYS A 98 3.71 -5.97 -17.23
CA LYS A 98 2.26 -6.15 -17.09
C LYS A 98 1.80 -6.14 -15.64
N LYS A 99 2.53 -6.81 -14.73
CA LYS A 99 2.22 -6.80 -13.29
C LYS A 99 2.35 -5.40 -12.68
N LEU A 100 3.35 -4.64 -13.11
CA LEU A 100 3.53 -3.27 -12.64
C LEU A 100 2.37 -2.40 -13.11
N GLU A 101 2.00 -2.47 -14.38
CA GLU A 101 0.88 -1.73 -14.96
C GLU A 101 -0.45 -2.04 -14.25
N THR A 102 -0.76 -3.31 -13.99
CA THR A 102 -2.00 -3.66 -13.28
C THR A 102 -1.98 -3.16 -11.83
N SER A 103 -0.83 -3.19 -11.17
CA SER A 103 -0.66 -2.69 -9.81
C SER A 103 -0.81 -1.17 -9.72
N THR A 104 -0.22 -0.43 -10.67
CA THR A 104 -0.35 1.04 -10.73
C THR A 104 -1.78 1.45 -11.01
N LEU A 105 -2.44 0.82 -12.01
CA LEU A 105 -3.84 1.11 -12.34
C LEU A 105 -4.79 0.83 -11.16
N SER A 106 -4.57 -0.27 -10.44
CA SER A 106 -5.35 -0.61 -9.24
C SER A 106 -5.17 0.43 -8.14
N SER A 107 -3.92 0.82 -7.88
CA SER A 107 -3.58 1.82 -6.86
C SER A 107 -4.14 3.20 -7.22
N GLU A 108 -4.01 3.64 -8.46
CA GLU A 108 -4.59 4.90 -8.93
C GLU A 108 -6.11 4.92 -8.83
N LYS A 109 -6.77 3.82 -9.22
CA LYS A 109 -8.23 3.69 -9.05
C LYS A 109 -8.60 3.82 -7.57
N ARG A 110 -7.87 3.14 -6.69
CA ARG A 110 -8.11 3.22 -5.24
C ARG A 110 -7.94 4.64 -4.70
N ILE A 111 -6.89 5.34 -5.11
CA ILE A 111 -6.65 6.74 -4.75
C ILE A 111 -7.83 7.61 -5.17
N ARG A 112 -8.27 7.53 -6.43
CA ARG A 112 -9.41 8.33 -6.93
C ARG A 112 -10.70 8.11 -6.16
N LEU A 113 -10.98 6.85 -5.79
CA LEU A 113 -12.17 6.52 -4.99
C LEU A 113 -12.07 7.11 -3.57
N LEU A 114 -10.91 6.97 -2.93
CA LEU A 114 -10.68 7.54 -1.60
C LEU A 114 -10.71 9.07 -1.60
N GLU A 115 -10.14 9.73 -2.62
CA GLU A 115 -10.21 11.19 -2.77
C GLU A 115 -11.66 11.69 -2.96
N SER A 116 -12.50 10.91 -3.64
CA SER A 116 -13.94 11.22 -3.71
C SER A 116 -14.61 11.08 -2.35
N ASP A 117 -14.31 10.02 -1.61
CA ASP A 117 -14.87 9.79 -0.29
C ASP A 117 -14.43 10.88 0.70
N VAL A 118 -13.16 11.29 0.67
CA VAL A 118 -12.64 12.40 1.49
C VAL A 118 -13.38 13.70 1.18
N ARG A 119 -13.60 14.02 -0.10
CA ARG A 119 -14.39 15.21 -0.47
C ARG A 119 -15.82 15.15 0.08
N SER A 120 -16.46 13.99 -0.03
CA SER A 120 -17.79 13.77 0.53
C SER A 120 -17.79 13.88 2.07
N LEU A 121 -16.79 13.31 2.76
CA LEU A 121 -16.66 13.43 4.23
C LEU A 121 -16.46 14.88 4.66
N VAL A 122 -15.61 15.64 3.96
CA VAL A 122 -15.40 17.07 4.23
C VAL A 122 -16.71 17.83 4.10
N GLU A 123 -17.53 17.50 3.10
CA GLU A 123 -18.84 18.13 2.91
C GLU A 123 -19.83 17.79 4.02
N VAL A 124 -19.84 16.54 4.51
CA VAL A 124 -20.62 16.16 5.70
C VAL A 124 -20.22 16.99 6.92
N ILE A 125 -18.92 17.15 7.17
CA ILE A 125 -18.40 17.91 8.32
C ILE A 125 -18.79 19.39 8.20
N LYS A 126 -18.72 19.97 6.99
CA LYS A 126 -19.17 21.35 6.74
C LYS A 126 -20.65 21.52 7.08
N ARG A 127 -21.53 20.65 6.58
CA ARG A 127 -22.97 20.68 6.89
C ARG A 127 -23.27 20.49 8.38
N ALA A 128 -22.53 19.60 9.04
CA ALA A 128 -22.66 19.41 10.48
C ALA A 128 -22.30 20.69 11.25
N ARG A 129 -21.28 21.43 10.81
CA ARG A 129 -20.87 22.69 11.43
C ARG A 129 -21.84 23.84 11.14
N ASP A 130 -22.21 24.01 9.88
CA ASP A 130 -22.90 25.22 9.40
C ASP A 130 -24.42 25.11 9.52
N GLU A 131 -24.96 23.88 9.41
CA GLU A 131 -26.40 23.61 9.39
C GLU A 131 -26.85 22.71 10.56
N ASN A 132 -25.93 22.26 11.42
CA ASN A 132 -26.16 21.25 12.46
C ASN A 132 -26.78 19.94 11.92
N ARG A 133 -26.44 19.58 10.68
CA ARG A 133 -27.00 18.43 9.96
C ARG A 133 -25.94 17.38 9.62
N TRP A 134 -25.97 16.24 10.31
CA TRP A 134 -25.16 15.07 10.00
C TRP A 134 -25.87 14.19 8.95
N SER A 135 -25.64 14.48 7.66
CA SER A 135 -26.30 13.76 6.56
C SER A 135 -25.40 13.59 5.34
N ALA A 136 -25.35 12.37 4.81
CA ALA A 136 -24.72 12.03 3.54
C ALA A 136 -25.63 12.26 2.31
N ASN A 137 -26.81 12.87 2.48
CA ASN A 137 -27.76 13.03 1.37
C ASN A 137 -27.13 13.79 0.20
N GLY A 138 -27.21 13.19 -0.99
CA GLY A 138 -26.64 13.75 -2.23
C GLY A 138 -25.13 13.59 -2.38
N LEU A 139 -24.45 12.90 -1.46
CA LEU A 139 -23.01 12.62 -1.55
C LEU A 139 -22.77 11.20 -2.01
N LYS A 140 -21.67 11.00 -2.74
CA LYS A 140 -21.26 9.69 -3.24
C LYS A 140 -20.07 9.20 -2.44
N PHE A 141 -20.20 7.97 -1.93
CA PHE A 141 -19.13 7.24 -1.27
C PHE A 141 -18.94 5.90 -1.98
N PHE A 142 -17.70 5.49 -2.16
CA PHE A 142 -17.32 4.32 -2.93
C PHE A 142 -16.58 3.28 -2.11
N THR A 143 -15.83 3.74 -1.10
CA THR A 143 -15.01 2.90 -0.23
C THR A 143 -15.60 2.79 1.15
N VAL A 144 -16.05 3.91 1.73
CA VAL A 144 -16.62 3.94 3.07
C VAL A 144 -18.15 3.88 3.00
N ASN A 145 -18.77 3.19 3.93
CA ASN A 145 -20.23 3.18 4.05
C ASN A 145 -20.66 4.35 4.95
N PRO A 146 -21.48 5.30 4.47
CA PRO A 146 -22.01 6.40 5.27
C PRO A 146 -22.68 5.99 6.57
N ASP A 147 -23.40 4.88 6.55
CA ASP A 147 -24.22 4.45 7.68
C ASP A 147 -23.37 4.03 8.89
N THR A 148 -22.09 3.68 8.69
CA THR A 148 -21.21 3.25 9.78
C THR A 148 -20.71 4.40 10.65
N PHE A 149 -20.71 5.63 10.12
CA PHE A 149 -20.26 6.82 10.85
C PHE A 149 -21.36 7.87 11.01
N LEU A 150 -22.45 7.76 10.25
CA LEU A 150 -23.68 8.55 10.45
C LEU A 150 -24.71 7.82 11.32
N LEU A 151 -24.29 6.80 12.07
CA LEU A 151 -25.10 6.13 13.08
C LEU A 151 -25.94 7.18 13.81
N LYS A 152 -27.27 7.03 13.71
CA LYS A 152 -28.22 7.86 14.44
C LYS A 152 -27.77 7.85 15.89
N CYS A 153 -27.44 9.04 16.41
CA CYS A 153 -27.31 9.26 17.85
C CYS A 153 -28.56 8.65 18.48
N GLU A 154 -28.42 7.55 19.22
CA GLU A 154 -29.37 7.20 20.29
C GLU A 154 -29.14 8.17 21.45
N CYS A 155 -29.13 9.48 21.15
CA CYS A 155 -29.07 10.55 22.14
C CYS A 155 -30.48 10.93 22.59
N SER A 156 -31.36 9.92 22.63
CA SER A 156 -32.71 9.99 23.15
C SER A 156 -33.11 8.65 23.78
N LEU A 157 -32.31 8.14 24.70
CA LEU A 157 -32.86 7.38 25.84
C LEU A 157 -33.28 8.37 26.94
N ILE A 158 -34.16 9.30 26.59
CA ILE A 158 -35.16 9.78 27.54
C ILE A 158 -36.33 8.84 27.31
N PRO A 159 -36.70 7.96 28.26
CA PRO A 159 -37.87 7.09 28.12
C PRO A 159 -39.09 7.95 27.76
N PRO A 160 -40.00 7.49 26.89
CA PRO A 160 -41.23 8.21 26.64
C PRO A 160 -41.98 8.35 27.97
N THR A 161 -42.12 9.59 28.46
CA THR A 161 -43.03 9.87 29.56
C THR A 161 -44.44 9.39 29.16
N PRO A 162 -45.14 8.63 30.01
CA PRO A 162 -46.49 8.15 29.73
C PRO A 162 -47.45 9.34 29.48
N PRO A 163 -48.57 9.12 28.77
CA PRO A 163 -49.41 10.20 28.27
C PRO A 163 -49.94 11.07 29.41
N GLU A 164 -49.83 12.37 29.20
CA GLU A 164 -50.38 13.44 30.03
C GLU A 164 -51.83 13.12 30.44
N ARG A 165 -52.02 12.81 31.73
CA ARG A 165 -53.15 13.37 32.45
C ARG A 165 -52.73 14.79 32.82
N GLN A 166 -53.27 15.78 32.10
CA GLN A 166 -53.41 17.11 32.68
C GLN A 166 -54.13 16.92 34.02
N ASP A 167 -53.48 17.32 35.12
CA ASP A 167 -54.11 18.06 36.21
C ASP A 167 -53.11 18.39 37.33
N ASN A 168 -53.08 19.69 37.67
CA ASN A 168 -52.92 20.27 39.01
C ASN A 168 -51.56 20.35 39.74
N VAL A 169 -50.42 19.88 39.21
CA VAL A 169 -49.15 19.99 39.97
C VAL A 169 -48.61 21.43 40.02
N SER A 170 -48.76 22.21 38.93
CA SER A 170 -48.22 23.58 38.86
C SER A 170 -48.91 24.53 39.85
N LEU A 171 -50.21 24.35 40.12
CA LEU A 171 -50.96 25.18 41.07
C LEU A 171 -50.54 24.92 42.53
N LYS A 172 -50.26 23.66 42.89
CA LYS A 172 -49.88 23.30 44.27
C LYS A 172 -48.49 23.82 44.65
N ILE A 173 -47.55 23.84 43.71
CA ILE A 173 -46.18 24.34 43.95
C ILE A 173 -46.23 25.87 44.10
N THR A 174 -46.95 26.58 43.24
CA THR A 174 -47.12 28.03 43.36
C THR A 174 -47.85 28.43 44.64
N ASP A 175 -48.88 27.70 45.06
CA ASP A 175 -49.60 27.98 46.30
C ASP A 175 -48.75 27.72 47.56
N SER A 176 -47.92 26.68 47.53
CA SER A 176 -47.03 26.34 48.64
C SER A 176 -45.89 27.36 48.78
N LEU A 177 -45.33 27.84 47.66
CA LEU A 177 -44.35 28.92 47.64
C LEU A 177 -44.98 30.24 48.08
N HIS A 178 -46.17 30.58 47.59
CA HIS A 178 -46.86 31.82 47.99
C HIS A 178 -47.21 31.83 49.49
N ARG A 179 -47.60 30.68 50.07
CA ARG A 179 -47.79 30.55 51.53
C ARG A 179 -46.49 30.73 52.31
N ARG A 180 -45.37 30.16 51.84
CA ARG A 180 -44.06 30.30 52.50
C ARG A 180 -43.51 31.73 52.42
N VAL A 181 -43.70 32.41 51.29
CA VAL A 181 -43.30 33.82 51.13
C VAL A 181 -44.15 34.72 52.01
N LYS A 182 -45.48 34.54 52.04
CA LYS A 182 -46.36 35.35 52.90
C LYS A 182 -46.07 35.16 54.38
N LYS A 183 -45.87 33.90 54.83
CA LYS A 183 -45.50 33.60 56.22
C LYS A 183 -44.13 34.17 56.62
N GLY A 184 -43.19 34.25 55.68
CA GLY A 184 -41.86 34.84 55.89
C GLY A 184 -41.86 36.36 55.93
N SER A 185 -42.75 37.02 55.20
CA SER A 185 -42.90 38.49 55.26
C SER A 185 -43.63 38.94 56.53
N ASP A 186 -44.68 38.23 56.95
CA ASP A 186 -45.43 38.59 58.16
C ASP A 186 -44.60 38.40 59.44
N SER A 187 -43.73 37.38 59.50
CA SER A 187 -42.83 37.19 60.64
C SER A 187 -41.76 38.28 60.73
N LYS A 188 -41.19 38.70 59.58
CA LYS A 188 -40.23 39.81 59.54
C LYS A 188 -40.88 41.14 59.92
N LEU A 189 -42.09 41.41 59.45
CA LEU A 189 -42.83 42.61 59.83
C LEU A 189 -43.18 42.63 61.33
N ARG A 190 -43.55 41.49 61.91
CA ARG A 190 -43.83 41.39 63.35
C ARG A 190 -42.61 41.69 64.21
N VAL A 191 -41.43 41.17 63.84
CA VAL A 191 -40.17 41.46 64.56
C VAL A 191 -39.78 42.93 64.42
N ILE A 192 -39.97 43.52 63.24
CA ILE A 192 -39.71 44.95 63.06
C ILE A 192 -40.69 45.79 63.88
N LEU A 193 -41.98 45.40 63.96
CA LEU A 193 -42.97 46.11 64.79
C LEU A 193 -42.60 46.03 66.28
N GLU A 194 -42.21 44.86 66.80
CA GLU A 194 -41.77 44.71 68.20
C GLU A 194 -40.53 45.57 68.51
N VAL A 195 -39.56 45.63 67.60
CA VAL A 195 -38.37 46.47 67.77
C VAL A 195 -38.73 47.96 67.72
N VAL A 196 -39.67 48.36 66.88
CA VAL A 196 -40.16 49.75 66.82
C VAL A 196 -40.94 50.09 68.09
N GLU A 197 -41.82 49.22 68.59
CA GLU A 197 -42.57 49.44 69.82
C GLU A 197 -41.67 49.53 71.06
N GLN A 198 -40.65 48.67 71.18
CA GLN A 198 -39.64 48.80 72.25
C GLN A 198 -38.92 50.14 72.19
N LYS A 199 -38.53 50.59 71.00
CA LYS A 199 -37.82 51.86 70.82
C LYS A 199 -38.69 53.10 71.00
N THR A 200 -40.02 52.95 70.93
CA THR A 200 -40.98 54.04 71.14
C THR A 200 -41.37 54.17 72.62
N ASN A 201 -41.21 53.11 73.42
CA ASN A 201 -41.48 53.12 74.87
C ASN A 201 -40.25 53.52 75.73
N ASP A 202 -39.06 53.59 75.13
CA ASP A 202 -37.80 54.05 75.76
C ASP A 202 -37.50 55.56 75.50
N LEU A 203 -38.49 56.32 75.02
CA LEU A 203 -38.47 57.78 74.82
C LEU A 203 -39.56 58.45 75.67
#